data_AF-A0A917ZFF7-F1
#
_entry.id   AF-A0A917ZFF7-F1
#
_cell.length_a   1.000
_cell.length_b   1.000
_cell.length_c   1.000
_cell.angle_alpha   90.00
_cell.angle_beta   90.00
_cell.angle_gamma   90.00
#
_symmetry.space_group_name_H-M   'P 1'
#
loop_
_entity.id
_entity.type
_entity.pdbx_description
1 polymer ?
#
loop_
_entity_poly.entity_id
_entity_poly.type
_entity_poly.pdbx_seq_one_letter_code
_entity_poly.pdbx_strand_id
1 'polypeptide(L)'
;MPKLLQQGETPGLADLQPRPGERLRVECRSPRSRFTAELIGYRDGASLLISAPRAGSQAARIGEGATLTVRLMAGNHICAFTTRLLSAASAPYGYWHLEYPRALEVKRIRASTRVPVRLKVAVDRQEDEYLGGASLPCAAICRDISLGGACVETSQPVGMSGDPVYLTLRLWVAGIDQVLLAPAIIRSQQQEGAPEMLRYRYGVEFQELEEEARLMLAAFVYQRFLAEAGYIDEI
;
A
#
# COMPACT_ATOMS: atom_id res chain seq x y z
N MET A 1 -9.78 -8.55 -21.40
CA MET A 1 -10.30 -7.18 -21.21
C MET A 1 -10.78 -7.07 -19.77
N PRO A 2 -10.18 -6.20 -18.92
CA PRO A 2 -10.71 -5.95 -17.59
C PRO A 2 -12.12 -5.33 -17.72
N LYS A 3 -13.11 -5.88 -17.01
CA LYS A 3 -14.44 -5.27 -16.93
C LYS A 3 -14.29 -3.95 -16.19
N LEU A 4 -14.70 -2.84 -16.82
CA LEU A 4 -14.94 -1.61 -16.07
C LEU A 4 -16.08 -1.89 -15.09
N LEU A 5 -15.80 -1.76 -13.79
CA LEU A 5 -16.81 -1.85 -12.75
C LEU A 5 -17.89 -0.80 -13.02
N GLN A 6 -19.10 -1.26 -13.37
CA GLN A 6 -20.25 -0.38 -13.53
C GLN A 6 -20.76 0.06 -12.15
N GLN A 7 -21.19 1.32 -12.03
CA GLN A 7 -21.72 1.86 -10.77
C GLN A 7 -23.00 1.11 -10.37
N GLY A 8 -22.95 0.31 -9.31
CA GLY A 8 -24.12 -0.35 -8.71
C GLY A 8 -23.95 -1.85 -8.42
N GLU A 9 -23.00 -2.53 -9.06
CA GLU A 9 -22.68 -3.93 -8.75
C GLU A 9 -21.54 -4.01 -7.74
N THR A 10 -21.71 -4.81 -6.68
CA THR A 10 -20.63 -5.12 -5.75
C THR A 10 -19.62 -6.01 -6.47
N PRO A 11 -18.35 -5.58 -6.66
CA PRO A 11 -17.37 -6.36 -7.38
C PRO A 11 -17.17 -7.74 -6.75
N GLY A 12 -17.11 -8.77 -7.59
CA GLY A 12 -16.65 -10.10 -7.19
C GLY A 12 -15.14 -10.09 -6.95
N LEU A 13 -14.63 -11.14 -6.29
CA LEU A 13 -13.19 -11.24 -6.04
C LEU A 13 -12.37 -11.25 -7.34
N ALA A 14 -12.86 -11.95 -8.36
CA ALA A 14 -12.21 -12.02 -9.67
C ALA A 14 -12.10 -10.65 -10.36
N ASP A 15 -13.07 -9.75 -10.16
CA ASP A 15 -13.06 -8.41 -10.75
C ASP A 15 -11.96 -7.52 -10.13
N LEU A 16 -11.55 -7.82 -8.89
CA LEU A 16 -10.46 -7.13 -8.21
C LEU A 16 -9.08 -7.60 -8.66
N GLN A 17 -9.00 -8.70 -9.41
CA GLN A 17 -7.76 -9.29 -9.94
C GLN A 17 -6.63 -9.42 -8.92
N PRO A 18 -6.87 -10.02 -7.73
CA PRO A 18 -5.83 -10.18 -6.73
C PRO A 18 -4.72 -11.10 -7.27
N ARG A 19 -3.46 -10.68 -7.10
CA ARG A 19 -2.31 -11.40 -7.64
C ARG A 19 -1.82 -12.48 -6.66
N PRO A 20 -1.36 -13.65 -7.16
CA PRO A 20 -0.61 -14.59 -6.33
C PRO A 20 0.54 -13.88 -5.58
N GLY A 21 0.74 -14.24 -4.31
CA GLY A 21 1.68 -13.60 -3.40
C GLY A 21 1.11 -12.43 -2.59
N GLU A 22 -0.10 -11.95 -2.89
CA GLU A 22 -0.74 -10.91 -2.07
C GLU A 22 -0.96 -11.39 -0.62
N ARG A 23 -0.61 -10.52 0.33
CA ARG A 23 -0.73 -10.81 1.76
C ARG A 23 -2.19 -10.70 2.22
N LEU A 24 -2.65 -11.76 2.87
CA LEU A 24 -3.96 -11.92 3.47
C LEU A 24 -3.84 -11.82 4.99
N ARG A 25 -4.74 -11.09 5.63
CA ARG A 25 -4.99 -11.21 7.07
C ARG A 25 -6.21 -12.10 7.27
N VAL A 26 -6.03 -13.20 7.98
CA VAL A 26 -7.08 -14.18 8.24
C VAL A 26 -7.39 -14.19 9.73
N GLU A 27 -8.67 -14.13 10.06
CA GLU A 27 -9.17 -14.17 11.42
C GLU A 27 -10.20 -15.29 11.56
N CYS A 28 -10.07 -16.09 12.62
CA CYS A 28 -11.08 -17.05 13.03
C CYS A 28 -11.64 -16.66 14.40
N ARG A 29 -12.95 -16.86 14.60
CA ARG A 29 -13.61 -16.56 15.89
C ARG A 29 -13.43 -17.69 16.91
N SER A 30 -13.37 -18.95 16.47
CA SER A 30 -13.29 -20.12 17.34
C SER A 30 -12.44 -21.23 16.72
N PRO A 31 -11.23 -21.51 17.25
CA PRO A 31 -10.55 -20.75 18.29
C PRO A 31 -10.19 -19.33 17.81
N ARG A 32 -10.29 -18.35 18.72
CA ARG A 32 -9.96 -16.96 18.38
C ARG A 32 -8.49 -16.85 17.98
N SER A 33 -8.25 -16.63 16.71
CA SER A 33 -6.90 -16.64 16.15
C SER A 33 -6.81 -15.68 14.97
N ARG A 34 -5.62 -15.12 14.77
CA ARG A 34 -5.29 -14.18 13.71
C ARG A 34 -3.94 -14.55 13.13
N PHE A 35 -3.84 -14.60 11.81
CA PHE A 35 -2.59 -14.92 11.14
C PHE A 35 -2.51 -14.25 9.77
N THR A 36 -1.30 -14.18 9.23
CA THR A 36 -1.05 -13.73 7.86
C THR A 36 -0.85 -14.95 6.99
N ALA A 37 -1.39 -14.91 5.78
CA ALA A 37 -1.19 -15.89 4.72
C ALA A 37 -0.91 -15.16 3.40
N GLU A 38 -0.53 -15.91 2.37
CA GLU A 38 -0.36 -15.41 1.01
C GLU A 38 -1.36 -16.08 0.08
N LEU A 39 -1.91 -15.32 -0.85
CA LEU A 39 -2.77 -15.85 -1.89
C LEU A 39 -1.93 -16.72 -2.82
N ILE A 40 -2.30 -17.99 -2.98
CA ILE A 40 -1.68 -18.87 -3.97
C ILE A 40 -2.41 -18.72 -5.31
N GLY A 41 -3.74 -18.63 -5.26
CA GLY A 41 -4.58 -18.46 -6.44
C GLY A 41 -6.06 -18.65 -6.11
N TYR A 42 -6.92 -18.54 -7.13
CA TYR A 42 -8.35 -18.74 -6.99
C TYR A 42 -8.96 -19.22 -8.31
N ARG A 43 -10.12 -19.85 -8.21
CA ARG A 43 -10.99 -20.17 -9.34
C ARG A 43 -12.34 -19.52 -9.10
N ASP A 44 -12.73 -18.63 -10.00
CA ASP A 44 -13.96 -17.85 -9.90
C ASP A 44 -15.18 -18.76 -9.70
N GLY A 45 -16.01 -18.42 -8.70
CA GLY A 45 -17.18 -19.19 -8.28
C GLY A 45 -16.89 -20.53 -7.60
N ALA A 46 -15.64 -20.99 -7.53
CA ALA A 46 -15.28 -22.30 -6.97
C ALA A 46 -14.57 -22.18 -5.61
N SER A 47 -13.35 -21.65 -5.59
CA SER A 47 -12.54 -21.61 -4.37
C SER A 47 -11.34 -20.68 -4.43
N LEU A 48 -10.71 -20.46 -3.27
CA LEU A 48 -9.42 -19.79 -3.14
C LEU A 48 -8.41 -20.71 -2.46
N LEU A 49 -7.15 -20.59 -2.83
CA LEU A 49 -6.03 -21.25 -2.17
C LEU A 49 -5.15 -20.20 -1.48
N ILE A 50 -4.82 -20.45 -0.22
CA ILE A 50 -3.95 -19.59 0.58
C ILE A 50 -2.85 -20.43 1.23
N SER A 51 -1.70 -19.83 1.55
CA SER A 51 -0.66 -20.51 2.33
C SER A 51 -1.19 -20.91 3.72
N ALA A 52 -0.83 -22.09 4.22
CA ALA A 52 -1.20 -22.50 5.57
C ALA A 52 -0.47 -21.65 6.65
N PRO A 53 -1.08 -21.44 7.83
CA PRO A 53 -0.39 -20.83 8.95
C PRO A 53 0.80 -21.68 9.41
N ARG A 54 1.80 -21.02 10.04
CA ARG A 54 2.98 -21.71 10.56
C ARG A 54 2.60 -22.78 11.59
N ALA A 55 3.32 -23.89 11.56
CA ALA A 55 3.18 -24.99 12.52
C ALA A 55 3.33 -24.46 13.97
N GLY A 56 2.52 -25.00 14.88
CA GLY A 56 2.49 -24.59 16.29
C GLY A 56 1.68 -23.32 16.61
N SER A 57 1.22 -22.57 15.60
CA SER A 57 0.34 -21.42 15.82
C SER A 57 -1.07 -21.87 16.26
N GLN A 58 -1.81 -21.02 16.97
CA GLN A 58 -3.23 -21.28 17.28
C GLN A 58 -4.07 -21.47 16.01
N ALA A 59 -3.68 -20.81 14.92
CA ALA A 59 -4.33 -20.95 13.63
C ALA A 59 -4.18 -22.36 13.04
N ALA A 60 -3.12 -23.11 13.38
CA ALA A 60 -2.95 -24.50 12.95
C ALA A 60 -3.99 -25.46 13.58
N ARG A 61 -4.75 -25.01 14.59
CA ARG A 61 -5.85 -25.79 15.20
C ARG A 61 -7.20 -25.55 14.53
N ILE A 62 -7.27 -24.66 13.54
CA ILE A 62 -8.49 -24.42 12.76
C ILE A 62 -8.71 -25.61 11.84
N GLY A 63 -9.85 -26.28 12.00
CA GLY A 63 -10.27 -27.40 11.15
C GLY A 63 -11.21 -26.99 10.02
N GLU A 64 -11.49 -27.94 9.13
CA GLU A 64 -12.47 -27.80 8.05
C GLU A 64 -13.86 -27.37 8.60
N GLY A 65 -14.59 -26.60 7.81
CA GLY A 65 -15.86 -25.98 8.18
C GLY A 65 -15.74 -24.69 8.99
N ALA A 66 -14.55 -24.34 9.51
CA ALA A 66 -14.36 -23.13 10.28
C ALA A 66 -14.64 -21.86 9.45
N THR A 67 -15.40 -20.94 10.03
CA THR A 67 -15.69 -19.64 9.43
C THR A 67 -14.53 -18.67 9.66
N LEU A 68 -14.03 -18.10 8.57
CA LEU A 68 -12.89 -17.20 8.52
C LEU A 68 -13.31 -15.84 7.97
N THR A 69 -12.79 -14.78 8.55
CA THR A 69 -12.81 -13.44 7.95
C THR A 69 -11.46 -13.18 7.32
N VAL A 70 -11.44 -12.92 6.01
CA VAL A 70 -10.24 -12.66 5.22
C VAL A 70 -10.23 -11.19 4.82
N ARG A 71 -9.06 -10.55 4.94
CA ARG A 71 -8.80 -9.21 4.43
C ARG A 71 -7.57 -9.20 3.55
N LEU A 72 -7.65 -8.61 2.36
CA LEU A 72 -6.52 -8.41 1.47
C LEU A 72 -6.56 -7.02 0.84
N MET A 73 -5.42 -6.62 0.30
CA MET A 73 -5.32 -5.47 -0.59
C MET A 73 -5.10 -5.98 -2.01
N ALA A 74 -6.10 -5.79 -2.87
CA ALA A 74 -6.05 -6.13 -4.29
C ALA A 74 -5.94 -4.83 -5.09
N GLY A 75 -4.74 -4.54 -5.60
CA GLY A 75 -4.41 -3.25 -6.21
C GLY A 75 -4.70 -2.07 -5.27
N ASN A 76 -5.68 -1.25 -5.62
CA ASN A 76 -6.07 -0.05 -4.85
C ASN A 76 -7.31 -0.23 -3.96
N HIS A 77 -7.75 -1.47 -3.78
CA HIS A 77 -8.91 -1.82 -2.98
C HIS A 77 -8.50 -2.65 -1.77
N ILE A 78 -9.06 -2.33 -0.60
CA ILE A 78 -9.11 -3.28 0.51
C ILE A 78 -10.39 -4.06 0.36
N CYS A 79 -10.25 -5.37 0.40
CA CYS A 79 -11.36 -6.31 0.33
C CYS A 79 -11.42 -7.03 1.67
N ALA A 80 -12.63 -7.14 2.21
CA ALA A 80 -12.94 -8.01 3.33
C ALA A 80 -14.10 -8.94 2.98
N PHE A 81 -13.99 -10.21 3.34
CA PHE A 81 -15.09 -11.17 3.15
C PHE A 81 -15.05 -12.24 4.23
N THR A 82 -16.18 -12.93 4.38
CA THR A 82 -16.27 -14.13 5.19
C THR A 82 -16.34 -15.35 4.29
N THR A 83 -15.58 -16.39 4.66
CA THR A 83 -15.47 -17.65 3.93
C THR A 83 -15.38 -18.82 4.93
N ARG A 84 -15.37 -20.05 4.43
CA ARG A 84 -15.19 -21.27 5.20
C ARG A 84 -13.95 -22.00 4.74
N LEU A 85 -13.23 -22.61 5.69
CA LEU A 85 -12.15 -23.55 5.37
C LEU A 85 -12.77 -24.84 4.81
N LEU A 86 -12.57 -25.12 3.53
CA LEU A 86 -13.04 -26.34 2.88
C LEU A 86 -12.09 -27.50 3.12
N SER A 87 -10.79 -27.26 2.99
CA SER A 87 -9.78 -28.28 3.26
C SER A 87 -8.41 -27.68 3.60
N ALA A 88 -7.60 -28.44 4.34
CA ALA A 88 -6.23 -28.09 4.67
C ALA A 88 -5.28 -29.24 4.28
N ALA A 89 -4.24 -28.92 3.50
CA ALA A 89 -3.23 -29.87 3.05
C ALA A 89 -1.83 -29.39 3.45
N SER A 90 -0.93 -30.33 3.72
CA SER A 90 0.46 -30.07 4.13
C SER A 90 1.50 -30.36 3.04
N ALA A 91 1.11 -31.08 1.98
CA ALA A 91 1.99 -31.50 0.89
C ALA A 91 1.46 -31.02 -0.47
N PRO A 92 2.34 -30.68 -1.43
CA PRO A 92 3.81 -30.65 -1.33
C PRO A 92 4.33 -29.48 -0.46
N TYR A 93 3.47 -28.51 -0.16
CA TYR A 93 3.66 -27.48 0.86
C TYR A 93 2.32 -27.21 1.53
N GLY A 94 2.32 -26.52 2.67
CA GLY A 94 1.09 -26.23 3.41
C GLY A 94 0.18 -25.23 2.70
N TYR A 95 -1.06 -25.60 2.38
CA TYR A 95 -2.07 -24.70 1.83
C TYR A 95 -3.47 -25.02 2.36
N TRP A 96 -4.31 -23.99 2.40
CA TRP A 96 -5.72 -24.08 2.75
C TRP A 96 -6.59 -23.74 1.55
N HIS A 97 -7.66 -24.50 1.39
CA HIS A 97 -8.67 -24.31 0.37
C HIS A 97 -9.90 -23.66 1.01
N LEU A 98 -10.27 -22.48 0.55
CA LEU A 98 -11.36 -21.68 1.11
C LEU A 98 -12.54 -21.64 0.14
N GLU A 99 -13.75 -21.55 0.68
CA GLU A 99 -14.96 -21.33 -0.11
C GLU A 99 -14.88 -19.98 -0.85
N TYR A 100 -15.34 -19.93 -2.09
CA TYR A 100 -15.38 -18.67 -2.83
C TYR A 100 -16.37 -17.68 -2.16
N PRO A 101 -15.97 -16.43 -1.89
CA PRO A 101 -16.82 -15.49 -1.18
C PRO A 101 -18.01 -15.09 -2.05
N ARG A 102 -19.20 -15.13 -1.46
CA ARG A 102 -20.45 -14.70 -2.12
C ARG A 102 -20.67 -13.19 -2.03
N ALA A 103 -20.09 -12.55 -1.02
CA ALA A 103 -20.21 -11.12 -0.78
C ALA A 103 -18.85 -10.58 -0.33
N LEU A 104 -18.50 -9.42 -0.88
CA LEU A 104 -17.26 -8.70 -0.58
C LEU A 104 -17.61 -7.31 -0.07
N GLU A 105 -16.97 -6.92 1.02
CA GLU A 105 -16.86 -5.52 1.40
C GLU A 105 -15.62 -4.95 0.73
N VAL A 106 -15.83 -4.08 -0.26
CA VAL A 106 -14.75 -3.46 -1.01
C VAL A 106 -14.70 -1.97 -0.70
N LYS A 107 -13.55 -1.52 -0.22
CA LYS A 107 -13.28 -0.10 0.00
C LYS A 107 -12.07 0.31 -0.82
N ARG A 108 -12.24 1.32 -1.67
CA ARG A 108 -11.11 1.96 -2.33
C ARG A 108 -10.26 2.66 -1.27
N ILE A 109 -8.98 2.31 -1.19
CA ILE A 109 -8.10 2.80 -0.13
C ILE A 109 -7.52 4.16 -0.52
N ARG A 110 -7.23 4.38 -1.81
CA ARG A 110 -6.56 5.59 -2.27
C ARG A 110 -7.31 6.25 -3.42
N ALA A 111 -7.38 7.57 -3.37
CA ALA A 111 -7.91 8.36 -4.48
C ALA A 111 -7.03 8.19 -5.75
N SER A 112 -5.72 8.04 -5.57
CA SER A 112 -4.74 7.94 -6.66
C SER A 112 -3.78 6.75 -6.49
N THR A 113 -3.32 6.21 -7.62
CA THR A 113 -2.28 5.17 -7.67
C THR A 113 -0.97 5.72 -7.13
N ARG A 114 -0.28 4.92 -6.30
CA ARG A 114 1.07 5.20 -5.82
C ARG A 114 2.06 4.35 -6.59
N VAL A 115 3.12 4.96 -7.07
CA VAL A 115 4.23 4.28 -7.72
C VAL A 115 5.43 4.25 -6.76
N PRO A 116 6.11 3.09 -6.60
CA PRO A 116 7.31 3.03 -5.82
C PRO A 116 8.41 3.83 -6.50
N VAL A 117 9.15 4.59 -5.70
CA VAL A 117 10.27 5.41 -6.18
C VAL A 117 11.39 5.38 -5.15
N ARG A 118 12.58 5.81 -5.56
CA ARG A 118 13.69 6.05 -4.64
C ARG A 118 14.32 7.41 -4.96
N LEU A 119 13.55 8.47 -4.73
CA LEU A 119 13.98 9.84 -5.03
C LEU A 119 14.61 10.48 -3.79
N LYS A 120 15.73 11.19 -3.98
CA LYS A 120 16.23 12.12 -2.97
C LYS A 120 15.34 13.36 -3.01
N VAL A 121 14.79 13.73 -1.87
CA VAL A 121 13.93 14.90 -1.71
C VAL A 121 14.41 15.71 -0.51
N ALA A 122 14.05 16.99 -0.47
CA ALA A 122 14.26 17.83 0.70
C ALA A 122 12.91 18.14 1.33
N VAL A 123 12.81 18.00 2.66
CA VAL A 123 11.64 18.36 3.44
C VAL A 123 11.96 19.63 4.23
N ASP A 124 11.13 20.64 4.07
CA ASP A 124 11.19 21.89 4.81
C ASP A 124 9.91 22.11 5.62
N ARG A 125 9.95 22.91 6.68
CA ARG A 125 8.75 23.34 7.40
C ARG A 125 8.21 24.61 6.76
N GLN A 126 6.89 24.79 6.81
CA GLN A 126 6.29 26.03 6.30
C GLN A 126 6.48 27.22 7.25
N GLU A 127 6.77 26.96 8.53
CA GLU A 127 7.01 27.99 9.55
C GLU A 127 8.41 27.85 10.16
N ASP A 128 9.12 28.97 10.24
CA ASP A 128 10.46 29.14 10.83
C ASP A 128 10.47 29.02 12.37
N GLU A 129 9.46 28.37 12.98
CA GLU A 129 9.53 28.07 14.40
C GLU A 129 10.58 26.99 14.63
N TYR A 130 11.72 27.42 15.18
CA TYR A 130 12.79 26.61 15.75
C TYR A 130 12.26 25.75 16.93
N LEU A 131 11.34 24.84 16.65
CA LEU A 131 10.97 23.75 17.53
C LEU A 131 12.06 22.68 17.43
N GLY A 132 13.10 22.87 18.25
CA GLY A 132 14.00 21.82 18.71
C GLY A 132 14.84 21.13 17.63
N GLY A 133 15.95 21.76 17.24
CA GLY A 133 17.19 21.05 16.87
C GLY A 133 17.29 20.38 15.50
N ALA A 134 16.27 20.38 14.65
CA ALA A 134 16.40 19.89 13.27
C ALA A 134 16.93 20.98 12.34
N SER A 135 18.09 20.77 11.72
CA SER A 135 18.55 21.61 10.60
C SER A 135 17.69 21.28 9.37
N LEU A 136 16.70 22.12 9.10
CA LEU A 136 15.97 22.10 7.84
C LEU A 136 16.75 22.93 6.80
N PRO A 137 16.67 22.62 5.50
CA PRO A 137 15.90 21.51 4.91
C PRO A 137 16.50 20.13 5.24
N CYS A 138 15.64 19.18 5.59
CA CYS A 138 16.03 17.81 5.92
C CYS A 138 16.10 16.96 4.64
N ALA A 139 17.27 16.36 4.38
CA ALA A 139 17.39 15.37 3.31
C ALA A 139 16.57 14.11 3.63
N ALA A 140 15.77 13.67 2.66
CA ALA A 140 14.88 12.53 2.78
C ALA A 140 14.92 11.64 1.53
N ILE A 141 14.42 10.41 1.68
CA ILE A 141 14.18 9.50 0.56
C ILE A 141 12.68 9.30 0.40
N CYS A 142 12.14 9.71 -0.75
CA CYS A 142 10.78 9.38 -1.14
C CYS A 142 10.72 7.92 -1.62
N ARG A 143 9.84 7.14 -1.00
CA ARG A 143 9.65 5.69 -1.20
C ARG A 143 8.49 5.36 -2.13
N ASP A 144 7.45 6.17 -2.09
CA ASP A 144 6.34 6.11 -3.03
C ASP A 144 5.77 7.51 -3.25
N ILE A 145 5.18 7.72 -4.42
CA ILE A 145 4.54 8.98 -4.79
C ILE A 145 3.26 8.72 -5.58
N SER A 146 2.29 9.62 -5.42
CA SER A 146 1.02 9.65 -6.14
C SER A 146 0.65 11.09 -6.49
N LEU A 147 -0.45 11.27 -7.21
CA LEU A 147 -0.97 12.62 -7.50
C LEU A 147 -1.39 13.41 -6.26
N GLY A 148 -1.63 12.75 -5.12
CA GLY A 148 -2.15 13.41 -3.91
C GLY A 148 -1.18 13.39 -2.72
N GLY A 149 0.01 12.83 -2.87
CA GLY A 149 0.96 12.74 -1.75
C GLY A 149 2.07 11.73 -1.98
N ALA A 150 2.92 11.62 -0.97
CA ALA A 150 4.12 10.77 -0.99
C ALA A 150 4.36 10.08 0.35
N CYS A 151 5.24 9.09 0.33
CA CYS A 151 5.86 8.51 1.52
C CYS A 151 7.34 8.91 1.53
N VAL A 152 7.79 9.55 2.62
CA VAL A 152 9.19 10.01 2.77
C VAL A 152 9.83 9.44 4.02
N GLU A 153 11.12 9.13 3.93
CA GLU A 153 11.94 8.65 5.05
C GLU A 153 13.08 9.62 5.35
N THR A 154 13.23 9.98 6.63
CA THR A 154 14.25 10.90 7.14
C THR A 154 15.05 10.25 8.27
N SER A 155 16.26 10.77 8.52
CA SER A 155 17.11 10.37 9.65
C SER A 155 16.82 11.15 10.94
N GLN A 156 16.01 12.20 10.85
CA GLN A 156 15.63 13.07 11.97
C GLN A 156 14.14 13.43 11.86
N PRO A 157 13.49 13.78 12.98
CA PRO A 157 12.08 14.17 12.94
C PRO A 157 11.91 15.50 12.19
N VAL A 158 10.91 15.57 11.30
CA VAL A 158 10.62 16.80 10.53
C VAL A 158 9.31 17.48 10.94
N GLY A 159 8.47 16.81 11.72
CA GLY A 159 7.20 17.34 12.23
C GLY A 159 6.33 16.22 12.78
N MET A 160 5.10 16.59 13.16
CA MET A 160 4.05 15.72 13.66
C MET A 160 2.87 15.66 12.68
N SER A 161 1.96 14.71 12.89
CA SER A 161 0.73 14.62 12.10
C SER A 161 -0.10 15.90 12.26
N GLY A 162 -0.44 16.53 11.14
CA GLY A 162 -1.12 17.83 11.09
C GLY A 162 -0.20 18.97 10.67
N ASP A 163 1.11 18.83 10.82
CA ASP A 163 2.06 19.92 10.54
C ASP A 163 2.21 20.15 9.03
N PRO A 164 2.25 21.43 8.60
CA PRO A 164 2.53 21.79 7.22
C PRO A 164 4.03 21.71 6.91
N VAL A 165 4.35 21.17 5.74
CA VAL A 165 5.72 20.99 5.23
C VAL A 165 5.79 21.32 3.74
N TYR A 166 6.98 21.68 3.25
CA TYR A 166 7.27 21.75 1.84
C TYR A 166 8.16 20.59 1.42
N LEU A 167 7.83 19.96 0.30
CA LEU A 167 8.66 18.94 -0.34
C LEU A 167 9.28 19.49 -1.60
N THR A 168 10.61 19.50 -1.66
CA THR A 168 11.34 19.78 -2.90
C THR A 168 11.74 18.46 -3.55
N LEU A 169 11.19 18.18 -4.72
CA LEU A 169 11.45 16.99 -5.51
C LEU A 169 12.14 17.38 -6.82
N ARG A 170 13.16 16.61 -7.22
CA ARG A 170 13.76 16.71 -8.57
C ARG A 170 13.27 15.53 -9.40
N LEU A 171 12.47 15.81 -10.42
CA LEU A 171 11.76 14.85 -11.25
C LEU A 171 12.38 14.83 -12.64
N TRP A 172 12.72 13.62 -13.10
CA TRP A 172 13.12 13.39 -14.50
C TRP A 172 11.94 12.80 -15.27
N VAL A 173 11.40 13.57 -16.22
CA VAL A 173 10.21 13.19 -17.00
C VAL A 173 10.38 13.61 -18.45
N ALA A 174 10.14 12.70 -19.39
CA ALA A 174 10.28 12.95 -20.83
C ALA A 174 11.63 13.58 -21.25
N GLY A 175 12.72 13.24 -20.57
CA GLY A 175 14.06 13.81 -20.83
C GLY A 175 14.28 15.21 -20.25
N ILE A 176 13.34 15.72 -19.44
CA ILE A 176 13.38 17.02 -18.81
C ILE A 176 13.61 16.83 -17.30
N ASP A 177 14.60 17.56 -16.77
CA ASP A 177 14.91 17.61 -15.36
C ASP A 177 14.25 18.83 -14.71
N GLN A 178 13.31 18.59 -13.80
CA GLN A 178 12.49 19.64 -13.21
C GLN A 178 12.48 19.57 -11.70
N VAL A 179 12.51 20.73 -11.06
CA VAL A 179 12.35 20.86 -9.62
C VAL A 179 10.91 21.25 -9.32
N LEU A 180 10.24 20.47 -8.48
CA LEU A 180 8.88 20.68 -8.02
C LEU A 180 8.89 20.96 -6.52
N LEU A 181 8.30 22.10 -6.13
CA LEU A 181 8.02 22.44 -4.74
C LEU A 181 6.55 22.12 -4.45
N ALA A 182 6.30 21.19 -3.53
CA ALA A 182 4.95 20.77 -3.16
C ALA A 182 4.66 21.15 -1.70
N PRO A 183 3.74 22.10 -1.42
CA PRO A 183 3.15 22.21 -0.08
C PRO A 183 2.43 20.91 0.28
N ALA A 184 2.58 20.45 1.52
CA ALA A 184 2.00 19.21 1.99
C ALA A 184 1.68 19.26 3.49
N ILE A 185 0.81 18.36 3.94
CA ILE A 185 0.51 18.14 5.35
C ILE A 185 0.93 16.73 5.74
N ILE A 186 1.59 16.59 6.88
CA ILE A 186 1.91 15.27 7.44
C ILE A 186 0.60 14.59 7.91
N ARG A 187 0.28 13.42 7.36
CA ARG A 187 -0.91 12.62 7.72
C ARG A 187 -0.61 11.42 8.59
N SER A 188 0.63 10.93 8.56
CA SER A 188 1.05 9.82 9.41
C SER A 188 2.54 9.86 9.67
N GLN A 189 2.95 9.32 10.82
CA GLN A 189 4.35 9.15 11.20
C GLN A 189 4.57 7.75 11.78
N GLN A 190 5.69 7.15 11.44
CA GLN A 190 6.15 5.86 11.99
C GLN A 190 7.64 5.97 12.29
N GLN A 191 8.07 5.36 13.39
CA GLN A 191 9.48 5.23 13.73
C GLN A 191 9.89 3.77 13.46
N GLU A 192 10.94 3.59 12.66
CA GLU A 192 11.48 2.28 12.30
C GLU A 192 12.98 2.24 12.62
N GLY A 193 13.44 1.22 13.33
CA GLY A 193 14.86 0.99 13.59
C GLY A 193 15.19 0.81 15.07
N ALA A 194 16.45 0.42 15.32
CA ALA A 194 17.00 0.41 16.67
C ALA A 194 17.29 1.86 17.12
N PRO A 195 17.43 2.14 18.44
CA PRO A 195 17.62 3.49 18.96
C PRO A 195 18.76 4.28 18.28
N GLU A 196 19.83 3.59 17.86
CA GLU A 196 21.01 4.18 17.21
C GLU A 196 20.87 4.37 15.69
N MET A 197 19.85 3.77 15.06
CA MET A 197 19.58 3.87 13.61
C MET A 197 18.10 4.17 13.37
N LEU A 198 17.53 5.06 14.18
CA LEU A 198 16.12 5.43 14.06
C LEU A 198 15.89 6.14 12.73
N ARG A 199 14.95 5.62 11.95
CA ARG A 199 14.40 6.28 10.76
C ARG A 199 12.97 6.69 11.02
N TYR A 200 12.61 7.85 10.51
CA TYR A 200 11.26 8.37 10.59
C TYR A 200 10.63 8.25 9.21
N ARG A 201 9.48 7.57 9.13
CA ARG A 201 8.69 7.45 7.91
C ARG A 201 7.44 8.32 8.04
N TYR A 202 7.21 9.17 7.06
CA TYR A 202 6.08 10.09 7.01
C TYR A 202 5.23 9.85 5.78
N GLY A 203 3.92 9.78 5.99
CA GLY A 203 2.94 9.91 4.92
C GLY A 203 2.53 11.38 4.81
N VAL A 204 2.76 11.99 3.65
CA VAL A 204 2.49 13.40 3.39
C VAL A 204 1.42 13.52 2.29
N GLU A 205 0.49 14.45 2.45
CA GLU A 205 -0.57 14.75 1.50
C GLU A 205 -0.34 16.12 0.87
N PHE A 206 -0.21 16.17 -0.45
CA PHE A 206 -0.01 17.41 -1.18
C PHE A 206 -1.23 18.30 -1.01
N GLN A 207 -0.98 19.58 -0.73
CA GLN A 207 -1.99 20.62 -0.73
C GLN A 207 -2.23 21.10 -2.17
N GLU A 208 -2.92 22.22 -2.33
CA GLU A 208 -3.18 22.81 -3.64
C GLU A 208 -1.85 23.09 -4.37
N LEU A 209 -1.67 22.39 -5.49
CA LEU A 209 -0.52 22.55 -6.39
C LEU A 209 -0.93 23.42 -7.56
N GLU A 210 -0.02 24.26 -8.04
CA GLU A 210 -0.18 24.99 -9.30
C GLU A 210 -0.42 24.02 -10.48
N GLU A 211 -1.07 24.51 -11.53
CA GLU A 211 -1.48 23.66 -12.66
C GLU A 211 -0.29 22.97 -13.32
N GLU A 212 0.81 23.70 -13.50
CA GLU A 212 2.07 23.22 -14.05
C GLU A 212 2.67 22.13 -13.17
N ALA A 213 2.72 22.34 -11.84
CA ALA A 213 3.23 21.37 -10.88
C ALA A 213 2.37 20.09 -10.88
N ARG A 214 1.05 20.22 -10.96
CA ARG A 214 0.12 19.08 -11.03
C ARG A 214 0.30 18.28 -12.32
N LEU A 215 0.46 18.94 -13.46
CA LEU A 215 0.73 18.29 -14.74
C LEU A 215 2.09 17.56 -14.71
N MET A 216 3.11 18.17 -14.14
CA MET A 216 4.44 17.60 -14.00
C MET A 216 4.45 16.35 -13.13
N LEU A 217 3.79 16.43 -11.97
CA LEU A 217 3.60 15.31 -11.06
C LEU A 217 2.83 14.17 -11.74
N ALA A 218 1.79 14.50 -12.51
CA ALA A 218 1.01 13.50 -13.24
C ALA A 218 1.84 12.79 -14.32
N ALA A 219 2.58 13.55 -15.14
CA ALA A 219 3.46 12.99 -16.15
C ALA A 219 4.51 12.07 -15.52
N PHE A 220 5.13 12.50 -14.42
CA PHE A 220 6.12 11.69 -13.70
C PHE A 220 5.53 10.39 -13.12
N VAL A 221 4.39 10.48 -12.41
CA VAL A 221 3.73 9.32 -11.79
C VAL A 221 3.31 8.31 -12.85
N TYR A 222 2.72 8.75 -13.98
CA TYR A 222 2.31 7.83 -15.02
C TYR A 222 3.48 7.24 -15.80
N GLN A 223 4.56 7.99 -16.05
CA GLN A 223 5.78 7.44 -16.61
C GLN A 223 6.34 6.32 -15.72
N ARG A 224 6.45 6.57 -14.40
CA ARG A 224 6.94 5.56 -13.45
C ARG A 224 6.01 4.36 -13.35
N PHE A 225 4.70 4.57 -13.40
CA PHE A 225 3.71 3.48 -13.41
C PHE A 225 3.88 2.57 -14.63
N LEU A 226 4.05 3.15 -15.82
CA LEU A 226 4.27 2.38 -17.05
C LEU A 226 5.60 1.62 -17.02
N ALA A 227 6.65 2.23 -16.46
CA ALA A 227 7.95 1.59 -16.31
C ALA A 227 7.90 0.40 -15.33
N GLU A 228 7.27 0.57 -14.16
CA GLU A 228 7.10 -0.50 -13.19
C GLU A 228 6.25 -1.67 -13.74
N ALA A 229 5.28 -1.36 -14.60
CA ALA A 229 4.46 -2.36 -15.28
C ALA A 229 5.18 -3.02 -16.49
N GLY A 230 6.39 -2.57 -16.84
CA GLY A 230 7.20 -3.13 -17.93
C GLY A 230 6.76 -2.70 -19.32
N TYR A 231 5.97 -1.63 -19.46
CA TYR A 231 5.55 -1.11 -20.77
C TYR A 231 6.58 -0.19 -21.43
N ILE A 232 7.47 0.41 -20.63
CA ILE A 232 8.55 1.27 -21.09
C ILE A 232 9.81 0.98 -20.27
N ASP A 233 10.99 1.22 -20.84
CA ASP A 233 12.26 1.10 -20.12
C ASP A 233 12.45 2.26 -19.13
N GLU A 234 13.16 1.98 -18.02
CA GLU A 234 13.57 3.05 -17.10
C GLU A 234 14.61 3.95 -17.78
N ILE A 235 14.26 5.23 -17.94
CA ILE A 235 15.18 6.30 -18.35
C ILE A 235 15.92 6.85 -17.14
#